data_AF-A0A8J7XJF0-F1
#
_entry.id   AF-A0A8J7XJF0-F1
#
_cell.length_a   1.000
_cell.length_b   1.000
_cell.length_c   1.000
_cell.angle_alpha   90.00
_cell.angle_beta   90.00
_cell.angle_gamma   90.00
#
_symmetry.space_group_name_H-M   'P 1'
#
loop_
_entity.id
_entity.type
_entity.pdbx_description
1 polymer ?
#
loop_
_entity_poly.entity_id
_entity_poly.type
_entity_poly.pdbx_seq_one_letter_code
_entity_poly.pdbx_strand_id
1 'polypeptide(L)'
;KGVKIKIVGKYGDESREIIEQLLKLGAIVKLHEFAGEARFMIIDEKEVVFAIREPLTPTERHYVGILIKDESTARTVKQYIFDGIFKEAEEASYVI
;
A
#
# COMPACT_ATOMS: atom_id res chain seq x y z
N LYS A 1 6.51 4.00 17.75
CA LYS A 1 5.18 4.06 18.42
C LYS A 1 4.48 2.70 18.52
N GLY A 2 5.16 1.56 18.34
CA GLY A 2 4.53 0.22 18.43
C GLY A 2 3.55 -0.12 17.30
N VAL A 3 3.43 0.73 16.27
CA VAL A 3 2.54 0.52 15.12
C VAL A 3 3.16 -0.54 14.21
N LYS A 4 2.38 -1.56 13.87
CA LYS A 4 2.78 -2.59 12.91
C LYS A 4 2.43 -2.12 11.50
N ILE A 5 3.45 -1.93 10.66
CA ILE A 5 3.29 -1.48 9.27
C ILE A 5 3.46 -2.69 8.35
N LYS A 6 2.47 -2.91 7.48
CA LYS A 6 2.51 -3.90 6.40
C LYS A 6 2.31 -3.18 5.07
N ILE A 7 3.14 -3.48 4.09
CA ILE A 7 3.16 -2.79 2.79
C ILE A 7 3.17 -3.84 1.68
N VAL A 8 2.34 -3.64 0.66
CA VAL A 8 2.51 -4.29 -0.64
C VAL A 8 2.96 -3.21 -1.62
N GLY A 9 4.17 -3.36 -2.15
CA GLY A 9 4.75 -2.49 -3.17
C GLY A 9 4.75 -3.15 -4.54
N LYS A 10 4.99 -2.35 -5.58
CA LYS A 10 5.25 -2.85 -6.94
C LYS A 10 6.75 -3.16 -7.08
N TYR A 11 7.09 -4.15 -7.91
CA TYR A 11 8.46 -4.32 -8.41
C TYR A 11 8.95 -3.06 -9.14
N GLY A 12 10.20 -2.66 -8.89
CA GLY A 12 10.86 -1.55 -9.58
C GLY A 12 12.11 -1.08 -8.83
N ASP A 13 13.18 -0.79 -9.58
CA ASP A 13 14.45 -0.32 -9.02
C ASP A 13 14.28 1.03 -8.32
N GLU A 14 13.34 1.87 -8.77
CA GLU A 14 13.04 3.16 -8.14
C GLU A 14 12.55 3.05 -6.69
N SER A 15 12.05 1.87 -6.30
CA SER A 15 11.50 1.64 -4.96
C SER A 15 12.50 0.95 -4.02
N ARG A 16 13.67 0.53 -4.51
CA ARG A 16 14.61 -0.29 -3.73
C ARG A 16 15.09 0.42 -2.46
N GLU A 17 15.59 1.65 -2.59
CA GLU A 17 16.13 2.40 -1.45
C GLU A 17 15.07 2.61 -0.35
N ILE A 18 13.84 2.96 -0.74
CA ILE A 18 12.77 3.18 0.22
C ILE A 18 12.30 1.88 0.88
N ILE A 19 12.27 0.77 0.14
CA ILE A 19 11.98 -0.56 0.70
C ILE A 19 13.04 -0.94 1.74
N GLU A 20 14.33 -0.75 1.44
CA GLU A 20 15.41 -1.02 2.40
C GLU A 20 15.29 -0.18 3.68
N GLN A 21 14.91 1.10 3.55
CA GLN A 21 14.64 1.96 4.71
C GLN A 21 13.43 1.48 5.53
N LEU A 22 12.34 1.07 4.87
CA LEU A 22 11.14 0.56 5.54
C LEU A 22 11.40 -0.75 6.28
N LEU A 23 12.18 -1.66 5.69
CA LEU A 23 12.60 -2.91 6.33
C LEU A 23 13.45 -2.64 7.58
N LYS A 24 14.41 -1.70 7.51
CA LYS A 24 15.22 -1.27 8.68
C LYS A 24 14.38 -0.69 9.81
N LEU A 25 13.23 -0.09 9.49
CA LEU A 25 12.27 0.43 10.47
C LEU A 25 11.32 -0.66 11.03
N GLY A 26 11.48 -1.91 10.60
CA GLY A 26 10.67 -3.05 11.04
C GLY A 26 9.32 -3.17 10.34
N ALA A 27 9.13 -2.50 9.20
CA ALA A 27 7.95 -2.73 8.37
C ALA A 27 8.04 -4.08 7.68
N ILE A 28 6.89 -4.74 7.50
CA ILE A 28 6.80 -5.95 6.68
C ILE A 28 6.45 -5.52 5.27
N VAL A 29 7.41 -5.62 4.35
CA VAL A 29 7.24 -5.21 2.97
C VAL A 29 7.20 -6.44 2.07
N LYS A 30 6.19 -6.49 1.20
CA LYS A 30 6.03 -7.51 0.17
C LYS A 30 5.85 -6.87 -1.20
N LEU A 31 6.15 -7.61 -2.26
CA LEU A 31 6.07 -7.17 -3.65
C LEU A 31 5.03 -7.96 -4.42
N HIS A 32 4.24 -7.27 -5.24
CA HIS A 32 3.21 -7.86 -6.09
C HIS A 32 3.07 -7.07 -7.40
N GLU A 33 2.80 -7.74 -8.52
CA GLU A 33 2.70 -7.12 -9.85
C GLU A 33 1.57 -6.06 -9.95
N PHE A 34 0.40 -6.35 -9.36
CA PHE A 34 -0.77 -5.45 -9.36
C PHE A 34 -0.74 -4.33 -8.30
N ALA A 35 0.30 -4.24 -7.46
CA ALA A 35 0.36 -3.22 -6.40
C ALA A 35 0.36 -1.77 -6.93
N GLY A 36 0.66 -1.56 -8.21
CA GLY A 36 0.60 -0.23 -8.84
C GLY A 36 -0.81 0.24 -9.23
N GLU A 37 -1.79 -0.65 -9.24
CA GLU A 37 -3.16 -0.37 -9.66
C GLU A 37 -4.03 0.14 -8.51
N ALA A 38 -3.81 -0.40 -7.30
CA ALA A 38 -4.56 -0.03 -6.11
C ALA A 38 -3.68 0.83 -5.17
N ARG A 39 -4.06 2.11 -4.98
CA ARG A 39 -3.40 3.02 -4.05
C ARG A 39 -4.32 3.30 -2.87
N PHE A 40 -4.09 2.61 -1.76
CA PHE A 40 -4.84 2.82 -0.53
C PHE A 40 -4.00 2.56 0.71
N MET A 41 -4.48 3.04 1.85
CA MET A 41 -3.92 2.81 3.17
C MET A 41 -5.04 2.58 4.17
N ILE A 42 -4.93 1.53 4.98
CA ILE A 42 -5.86 1.22 6.07
C ILE A 42 -5.20 1.59 7.39
N ILE A 43 -5.90 2.33 8.24
CA ILE A 43 -5.41 2.79 9.56
C ILE A 43 -6.27 2.15 10.64
N ASP A 44 -5.62 1.38 11.52
CA ASP A 44 -6.22 0.73 12.70
C ASP A 44 -7.50 -0.08 12.43
N GLU A 45 -7.74 -0.52 11.18
CA GLU A 45 -9.00 -1.13 10.72
C GLU A 45 -10.24 -0.26 10.94
N LYS A 46 -10.06 1.06 11.06
CA LYS A 46 -11.11 2.05 11.32
C LYS A 46 -11.29 3.05 10.20
N GLU A 47 -10.22 3.34 9.49
CA GLU A 47 -10.21 4.32 8.42
C GLU A 47 -9.49 3.75 7.20
N VAL A 48 -9.92 4.18 6.02
CA VAL A 48 -9.21 3.88 4.77
C VAL A 48 -9.05 5.17 3.97
N VAL A 49 -7.85 5.33 3.42
CA VAL A 49 -7.50 6.41 2.50
C VAL A 49 -7.28 5.81 1.13
N PHE A 50 -7.93 6.36 0.11
CA PHE A 50 -7.67 6.05 -1.30
C PHE A 50 -7.00 7.22 -1.99
N ALA A 51 -6.05 6.93 -2.89
CA ALA A 51 -5.51 7.91 -3.82
C ALA A 51 -6.00 7.59 -5.23
N ILE A 52 -7.00 8.34 -5.69
CA ILE A 52 -7.60 8.17 -7.02
C ILE A 52 -6.86 9.08 -7.99
N ARG A 53 -6.34 8.50 -9.07
CA ARG A 53 -5.74 9.25 -10.17
C ARG A 53 -6.86 9.76 -11.07
N GLU A 54 -6.97 11.06 -11.27
CA GLU A 54 -7.95 11.60 -12.21
C GLU A 54 -7.56 11.25 -13.66
N PRO A 55 -8.53 10.94 -14.54
CA PRO A 55 -8.25 10.66 -15.94
C PRO A 55 -7.75 11.92 -16.68
N LEU A 56 -6.47 11.86 -17.04
CA LEU A 56 -5.72 12.58 -18.08
C LEU A 56 -6.29 13.91 -18.61
N THR A 57 -5.93 15.02 -17.96
CA THR A 57 -5.39 16.15 -18.72
C THR A 57 -3.91 15.87 -19.02
N PRO A 58 -3.41 16.06 -20.26
CA PRO A 58 -2.08 15.62 -20.69
C PRO A 58 -0.89 16.17 -19.90
N THR A 59 -1.08 17.27 -19.17
CA THR A 59 0.02 18.11 -18.66
C THR A 59 0.33 17.89 -17.18
N GLU A 60 -0.59 17.39 -16.36
CA GLU A 60 -0.36 17.26 -14.91
C GLU A 60 -1.07 16.03 -14.31
N ARG A 61 -0.34 15.28 -13.47
CA ARG A 61 -0.90 14.16 -12.70
C ARG A 61 -1.64 14.71 -11.49
N HIS A 62 -2.97 14.80 -11.56
CA HIS A 62 -3.81 15.12 -10.41
C HIS A 62 -4.21 13.85 -9.66
N TYR A 63 -4.08 13.90 -8.33
CA TYR A 63 -4.55 12.86 -7.43
C TYR A 63 -5.58 13.45 -6.47
N VAL A 64 -6.70 12.76 -6.31
CA VAL A 64 -7.70 13.05 -5.28
C VAL A 64 -7.54 12.02 -4.16
N GLY A 65 -7.31 12.52 -2.95
CA GLY A 65 -7.33 11.71 -1.74
C GLY A 65 -8.74 11.63 -1.17
N ILE A 66 -9.25 10.41 -0.94
CA ILE A 66 -10.53 10.19 -0.25
C ILE A 66 -10.24 9.50 1.08
N LEU A 67 -10.64 10.13 2.19
CA LEU A 67 -10.62 9.53 3.53
C LEU A 67 -12.02 9.06 3.89
N ILE A 68 -12.16 7.78 4.22
CA ILE A 68 -13.41 7.19 4.69
C ILE A 68 -13.19 6.74 6.14
N LYS A 69 -13.96 7.32 7.07
CA LYS A 69 -13.94 7.01 8.50
C LYS A 69 -15.07 6.04 8.86
N ASP A 70 -14.94 4.82 8.39
CA ASP A 70 -15.94 3.76 8.60
C ASP A 70 -15.24 2.41 8.80
N GLU A 71 -15.47 1.78 9.97
CA GLU A 71 -14.84 0.50 10.31
C GLU A 71 -15.24 -0.61 9.36
N SER A 72 -16.51 -0.64 8.93
CA SER A 72 -17.01 -1.67 8.01
C SER A 72 -16.26 -1.61 6.69
N THR A 73 -16.15 -0.42 6.11
CA THR A 73 -15.41 -0.18 4.87
C THR A 73 -13.93 -0.54 5.01
N ALA A 74 -13.26 -0.11 6.08
CA ALA A 74 -11.85 -0.42 6.32
C ALA A 74 -11.59 -1.92 6.43
N ARG A 75 -12.44 -2.66 7.15
CA ARG A 75 -12.37 -4.13 7.28
C ARG A 75 -12.64 -4.83 5.95
N THR A 76 -13.62 -4.38 5.18
CA THR A 76 -13.91 -4.93 3.85
C THR A 76 -12.71 -4.77 2.91
N VAL A 77 -12.12 -3.58 2.84
CA VAL A 77 -10.93 -3.33 2.01
C VAL A 77 -9.76 -4.19 2.46
N LYS A 78 -9.55 -4.33 3.78
CA LYS A 78 -8.52 -5.22 4.32
C LYS A 78 -8.74 -6.67 3.89
N GLN A 79 -9.91 -7.23 4.17
CA GLN A 79 -10.19 -8.66 3.97
C GLN A 79 -10.18 -9.06 2.50
N TYR A 80 -10.82 -8.27 1.64
CA TYR A 80 -11.07 -8.65 0.25
C TYR A 80 -10.03 -8.14 -0.74
N ILE A 81 -9.24 -7.12 -0.36
CA ILE A 81 -8.22 -6.54 -1.24
C ILE A 81 -6.83 -6.78 -0.64
N PHE A 82 -6.55 -6.19 0.52
CA PHE A 82 -5.20 -6.20 1.06
C PHE A 82 -4.72 -7.61 1.44
N ASP A 83 -5.50 -8.36 2.23
CA ASP A 83 -5.08 -9.66 2.76
C ASP A 83 -4.91 -10.71 1.64
N GLY A 84 -5.74 -10.63 0.59
CA GLY A 84 -5.61 -11.47 -0.60
C GLY A 84 -4.28 -11.22 -1.31
N ILE A 85 -4.02 -9.97 -1.69
CA ILE A 85 -2.78 -9.57 -2.37
C ILE A 85 -1.56 -9.86 -1.48
N PHE A 86 -1.61 -9.54 -0.19
CA PHE A 86 -0.50 -9.70 0.74
C PHE A 86 -0.14 -11.18 0.96
N LYS A 87 -1.11 -12.09 0.84
CA LYS A 87 -0.87 -13.53 0.92
C LYS A 87 -0.10 -14.05 -0.30
N GLU A 88 -0.43 -13.56 -1.49
CA GLU A 88 0.20 -13.96 -2.76
C GLU A 88 1.52 -13.24 -3.02
N ALA A 89 1.72 -12.06 -2.42
CA ALA A 89 2.91 -11.25 -2.59
C ALA A 89 4.18 -11.88 -2.00
N GLU A 90 5.29 -11.68 -2.71
CA GLU A 90 6.62 -12.16 -2.34
C GLU A 90 7.24 -11.26 -1.26
N GLU A 91 7.99 -11.84 -0.32
CA GLU A 91 8.71 -11.03 0.66
C GLU A 91 9.79 -10.19 -0.02
N ALA A 92 9.87 -8.90 0.35
CA ALA A 92 10.96 -8.05 -0.08
C ALA A 92 12.23 -8.45 0.69
N SER A 93 12.90 -9.51 0.25
CA SER A 93 14.14 -10.01 0.84
C SER A 93 15.34 -9.26 0.26
N TYR A 94 15.53 -8.01 0.70
CA TYR A 94 16.83 -7.35 0.61
C TYR A 94 17.53 -7.46 1.98
N VAL A 95 17.90 -8.69 2.35
CA VAL A 95 18.76 -8.95 3.50
C VAL A 95 19.72 -10.08 3.15
N ILE A 96 20.97 -9.70 2.86
CA ILE A 96 22.14 -10.37 3.43
C ILE A 96 22.73 -9.36 4.41
#